data_AF-A0A1A8AU73-F1
#
_entry.id   AF-A0A1A8AU73-F1
#
_cell.length_a   1.000
_cell.length_b   1.000
_cell.length_c   1.000
_cell.angle_alpha   90.00
_cell.angle_beta   90.00
_cell.angle_gamma   90.00
#
_symmetry.space_group_name_H-M   'P 1'
#
loop_
_entity.id
_entity.type
_entity.pdbx_description
1 polymer ?
#
loop_
_entity_poly.entity_id
_entity_poly.type
_entity_poly.pdbx_seq_one_letter_code
_entity_poly.pdbx_strand_id
1 'polypeptide(L)'
;MGALKCAGHTLNLVVQNTLKSQQAISRCVGAARTLVEHFKKSELASTKLKVKQRHMGTKENMLLQDVCTHWNSTYAMLSRLQEQRWPVTATLSDPEVTQRGKHYLDLKSDQWSLIEELNQVLEPFHSATVFMSGEQYVTLSALPHVVDKIKKSLQSQNLESPPVVSFQTHAKEQVTTRWKDLGEFKPESPNITLLAASLDPRFRKLKFLPADQAFGVKNALQTMALAVKQQLGPTGCGNEASSTAEGAPSTAHKDKMTTSFLDSDSTSSDEEQDEEQLSNEAIQNEVLAYFGEQSLPKKDGPLIWWKANE
;
A
#
# COMPACT_ATOMS: atom_id res chain seq x y z
N MET A 1 -4.40 11.27 19.29
CA MET A 1 -4.04 10.57 18.04
C MET A 1 -3.17 9.37 18.38
N GLY A 2 -3.60 8.16 18.04
CA GLY A 2 -2.77 6.97 18.20
C GLY A 2 -1.60 7.00 17.20
N ALA A 3 -0.41 6.57 17.62
CA ALA A 3 0.75 6.50 16.74
C ALA A 3 0.51 5.51 15.59
N LEU A 4 0.74 5.94 14.35
CA LEU A 4 0.65 5.07 13.18
C LEU A 4 1.81 4.08 13.20
N LYS A 5 1.50 2.78 13.18
CA LYS A 5 2.52 1.72 13.15
C LYS A 5 3.15 1.63 11.77
N CYS A 6 4.47 1.46 11.71
CA CYS A 6 5.18 1.23 10.46
C CYS A 6 4.70 -0.07 9.80
N ALA A 7 4.18 0.02 8.57
CA ALA A 7 3.67 -1.13 7.83
C ALA A 7 4.76 -2.16 7.53
N GLY A 8 5.95 -1.72 7.11
CA GLY A 8 7.10 -2.61 6.86
C GLY A 8 7.52 -3.37 8.12
N HIS A 9 7.63 -2.69 9.26
CA HIS A 9 7.92 -3.35 10.54
C HIS A 9 6.83 -4.34 10.93
N THR A 10 5.57 -3.98 10.72
CA THR A 10 4.41 -4.84 11.02
C THR A 10 4.41 -6.10 10.15
N LEU A 11 4.69 -5.98 8.84
CA LEU A 11 4.86 -7.12 7.92
C LEU A 11 6.03 -8.01 8.36
N ASN A 12 7.15 -7.41 8.74
CA ASN A 12 8.31 -8.15 9.26
C ASN A 12 7.96 -8.96 10.51
N LEU A 13 7.22 -8.39 11.46
CA LEU A 13 6.77 -9.11 12.65
C LEU A 13 5.85 -10.28 12.31
N VAL A 14 4.89 -10.09 11.39
CA VAL A 14 3.99 -11.17 10.94
C VAL A 14 4.80 -12.33 10.39
N VAL A 15 5.65 -12.09 9.39
CA VAL A 15 6.37 -13.14 8.68
C VAL A 15 7.41 -13.82 9.58
N GLN A 16 8.17 -13.05 10.37
CA GLN A 16 9.17 -13.66 11.25
C GLN A 16 8.53 -14.53 12.33
N ASN A 17 7.43 -14.10 12.93
CA ASN A 17 6.74 -14.88 13.96
C ASN A 17 6.17 -16.18 13.37
N THR A 18 5.60 -16.12 12.17
CA THR A 18 5.02 -17.30 11.50
C THR A 18 6.09 -18.27 11.00
N LEU A 19 7.23 -17.78 10.50
CA LEU A 19 8.37 -18.64 10.13
C LEU A 19 8.96 -19.37 11.35
N LYS A 20 9.01 -18.69 12.50
CA LYS A 20 9.56 -19.27 13.75
C LYS A 20 8.61 -20.26 14.42
N SER A 21 7.29 -20.14 14.23
CA SER A 21 6.32 -21.03 14.86
C SER A 21 6.26 -22.43 14.22
N GLN A 22 6.73 -22.59 12.98
CA GLN A 22 6.67 -23.85 12.25
C GLN A 22 8.03 -24.55 12.19
N GLN A 23 8.22 -25.58 13.01
CA GLN A 23 9.50 -26.28 13.13
C GLN A 23 9.98 -26.92 11.81
N ALA A 24 9.07 -27.46 11.00
CA ALA A 24 9.40 -28.05 9.70
C ALA A 24 9.97 -27.00 8.72
N ILE A 25 9.35 -25.82 8.67
CA ILE A 25 9.84 -24.68 7.88
C ILE A 25 11.21 -24.23 8.40
N SER A 26 11.36 -24.06 9.71
CA SER A 26 12.65 -23.66 10.32
C SER A 26 13.80 -24.62 9.97
N ARG A 27 13.55 -25.94 10.02
CA ARG A 27 14.53 -26.96 9.60
C ARG A 27 14.86 -26.88 8.11
N CYS A 28 13.85 -26.69 7.27
CA CYS A 28 14.04 -26.55 5.82
C CYS A 28 14.86 -25.32 5.47
N VAL A 29 14.52 -24.16 6.05
CA VAL A 29 15.28 -22.92 5.89
C VAL A 29 16.72 -23.09 6.40
N GLY A 30 16.91 -23.78 7.54
CA GLY A 30 18.24 -24.11 8.05
C GLY A 30 19.07 -24.95 7.07
N ALA A 31 18.49 -25.98 6.48
CA ALA A 31 19.15 -26.79 5.45
C ALA A 31 19.50 -25.96 4.21
N ALA A 32 18.59 -25.09 3.76
CA ALA A 32 18.82 -24.18 2.65
C ALA A 32 19.98 -23.21 2.91
N ARG A 33 20.12 -22.71 4.15
CA ARG A 33 21.27 -21.87 4.55
C ARG A 33 22.59 -22.65 4.44
N THR A 34 22.65 -23.86 5.00
CA THR A 34 23.86 -24.70 4.95
C THR A 34 24.27 -25.01 3.50
N LEU A 35 23.29 -25.30 2.65
CA LEU A 35 23.51 -25.53 1.22
C LEU A 35 24.12 -24.29 0.55
N VAL A 36 23.51 -23.12 0.72
CA VAL A 36 24.03 -21.87 0.12
C VAL A 36 25.41 -21.54 0.66
N GLU A 37 25.62 -21.72 1.96
CA GLU A 37 26.91 -21.48 2.62
C GLU A 37 28.02 -22.35 2.04
N HIS A 38 27.74 -23.62 1.71
CA HIS A 38 28.69 -24.50 1.03
C HIS A 38 29.15 -23.91 -0.32
N PHE A 39 28.21 -23.46 -1.16
CA PHE A 39 28.52 -22.84 -2.44
C PHE A 39 29.28 -21.52 -2.28
N LYS A 40 28.93 -20.71 -1.28
CA LYS A 40 29.61 -19.44 -0.99
C LYS A 40 31.06 -19.62 -0.51
N LYS A 41 31.34 -20.71 0.22
CA LYS A 41 32.68 -21.00 0.75
C LYS A 41 33.58 -21.77 -0.22
N SER A 42 33.00 -22.47 -1.19
CA SER A 42 33.73 -23.32 -2.13
C SER A 42 33.80 -22.70 -3.52
N GLU A 43 34.99 -22.20 -3.88
CA GLU A 43 35.28 -21.67 -5.23
C GLU A 43 35.04 -22.73 -6.32
N LEU A 44 35.39 -23.99 -6.02
CA LEU A 44 35.13 -25.12 -6.90
C LEU A 44 33.62 -25.31 -7.14
N ALA A 45 32.81 -25.33 -6.08
CA ALA A 45 31.36 -25.48 -6.19
C ALA A 45 30.73 -24.31 -6.96
N SER A 46 31.17 -23.08 -6.69
CA SER A 46 30.71 -21.88 -7.40
C SER A 46 31.07 -21.90 -8.89
N THR A 47 32.28 -22.32 -9.23
CA THR A 47 32.73 -22.44 -10.63
C THR A 47 31.95 -23.53 -11.36
N LYS A 48 31.78 -24.70 -10.74
CA LYS A 48 31.01 -25.81 -11.30
C LYS A 48 29.54 -25.45 -11.47
N LEU A 49 28.96 -24.70 -10.54
CA LEU A 49 27.59 -24.20 -10.66
C LEU A 49 27.41 -23.35 -11.93
N LYS A 50 28.32 -22.41 -12.20
CA LYS A 50 28.29 -21.60 -13.42
C LYS A 50 28.36 -22.45 -14.69
N VAL A 51 29.22 -23.48 -14.68
CA VAL A 51 29.31 -24.43 -15.81
C VAL A 51 27.99 -25.18 -16.01
N LYS A 52 27.36 -25.69 -14.94
CA LYS A 52 26.05 -26.36 -15.03
C LYS A 52 24.95 -25.40 -15.48
N GLN A 53 24.93 -24.16 -15.00
CA GLN A 53 24.00 -23.12 -15.43
C GLN A 53 24.08 -22.89 -16.94
N ARG A 54 25.29 -22.73 -17.49
CA ARG A 54 25.50 -22.58 -18.94
C ARG A 54 25.02 -23.78 -19.73
N HIS A 55 25.39 -24.99 -19.31
CA HIS A 55 24.98 -26.22 -19.99
C HIS A 55 23.46 -26.42 -19.99
N MET A 56 22.77 -25.94 -18.96
CA MET A 56 21.32 -26.03 -18.82
C MET A 56 20.58 -24.81 -19.38
N GLY A 57 21.29 -23.83 -19.96
CA GLY A 57 20.68 -22.58 -20.44
C GLY A 57 20.00 -21.74 -19.34
N THR A 58 20.35 -21.96 -18.07
CA THR A 58 19.83 -21.20 -16.94
C THR A 58 20.68 -19.93 -16.74
N LYS A 59 20.05 -18.81 -16.36
CA LYS A 59 20.77 -17.56 -16.08
C LYS A 59 21.84 -17.78 -15.01
N GLU A 60 23.06 -17.29 -15.26
CA GLU A 60 24.24 -17.43 -14.37
C GLU A 60 24.12 -16.56 -13.10
N ASN A 61 23.14 -16.85 -12.27
CA ASN A 61 22.89 -16.12 -11.05
C ASN A 61 23.63 -16.75 -9.87
N MET A 62 24.24 -15.93 -9.03
CA MET A 62 24.83 -16.39 -7.77
C MET A 62 23.74 -16.72 -6.75
N LEU A 63 23.99 -17.72 -5.91
CA LEU A 63 23.13 -18.01 -4.76
C LEU A 63 23.17 -16.85 -3.75
N LEU A 64 22.02 -16.56 -3.15
CA LEU A 64 21.84 -15.46 -2.21
C LEU A 64 21.87 -16.01 -0.78
N GLN A 65 22.67 -15.40 0.08
CA GLN A 65 22.76 -15.79 1.49
C GLN A 65 21.64 -15.15 2.30
N ASP A 66 21.04 -15.92 3.19
CA ASP A 66 20.08 -15.39 4.16
C ASP A 66 20.78 -14.68 5.31
N VAL A 67 20.39 -13.44 5.57
CA VAL A 67 20.80 -12.63 6.71
C VAL A 67 19.66 -12.66 7.72
N CYS A 68 19.82 -13.45 8.77
CA CYS A 68 18.75 -13.84 9.71
C CYS A 68 17.98 -12.69 10.39
N THR A 69 18.44 -11.44 10.27
CA THR A 69 17.80 -10.26 10.85
C THR A 69 16.56 -9.81 10.07
N HIS A 70 16.43 -10.13 8.78
CA HIS A 70 15.31 -9.69 7.95
C HIS A 70 14.77 -10.81 7.07
N TRP A 71 13.46 -11.09 7.13
CA TRP A 71 12.87 -12.21 6.39
C TRP A 71 12.97 -12.06 4.86
N ASN A 72 13.11 -10.83 4.33
CA ASN A 72 13.34 -10.61 2.88
C ASN A 72 14.55 -11.38 2.36
N SER A 73 15.66 -11.48 3.11
CA SER A 73 16.80 -12.28 2.67
C SER A 73 16.49 -13.77 2.68
N THR A 74 15.62 -14.22 3.60
CA THR A 74 15.14 -15.60 3.62
C THR A 74 14.35 -15.89 2.34
N TYR A 75 13.37 -15.06 2.00
CA TYR A 75 12.60 -15.19 0.76
C TYR A 75 13.49 -15.14 -0.48
N ALA A 76 14.42 -14.18 -0.55
CA ALA A 76 15.34 -14.03 -1.68
C ALA A 76 16.25 -15.25 -1.85
N MET A 77 16.77 -15.82 -0.75
CA MET A 77 17.55 -17.06 -0.76
C MET A 77 16.71 -18.23 -1.30
N LEU A 78 15.53 -18.44 -0.73
CA LEU A 78 14.64 -19.55 -1.10
C LEU A 78 14.17 -19.46 -2.56
N SER A 79 13.80 -18.26 -3.00
CA SER A 79 13.41 -17.99 -4.39
C SER A 79 14.57 -18.25 -5.36
N ARG A 80 15.78 -17.77 -5.01
CA ARG A 80 16.99 -18.03 -5.82
C ARG A 80 17.34 -19.51 -5.88
N LEU A 81 17.24 -20.23 -4.77
CA LEU A 81 17.49 -21.66 -4.73
C LEU A 81 16.50 -22.41 -5.62
N GLN A 82 15.22 -22.07 -5.59
CA GLN A 82 14.21 -22.70 -6.43
C GLN A 82 14.49 -22.45 -7.93
N GLU A 83 14.86 -21.23 -8.30
CA GLU A 83 15.27 -20.88 -9.66
C GLU A 83 16.49 -21.70 -10.12
N GLN A 84 17.42 -21.97 -9.20
CA GLN A 84 18.69 -22.65 -9.48
C GLN A 84 18.68 -24.13 -9.09
N ARG A 85 17.50 -24.72 -8.85
CA ARG A 85 17.33 -26.09 -8.34
C ARG A 85 18.11 -27.12 -9.14
N TRP A 86 17.88 -27.18 -10.45
CA TRP A 86 18.52 -28.20 -11.30
C TRP A 86 20.04 -28.01 -11.45
N PRO A 87 20.57 -26.79 -11.71
CA PRO A 87 22.00 -26.56 -11.68
C PRO A 87 22.65 -26.91 -10.35
N VAL A 88 22.01 -26.59 -9.22
CA VAL A 88 22.52 -26.91 -7.87
C VAL A 88 22.58 -28.42 -7.65
N THR A 89 21.48 -29.15 -7.87
CA THR A 89 21.46 -30.62 -7.71
C THR A 89 22.46 -31.32 -8.63
N ALA A 90 22.60 -30.86 -9.88
CA ALA A 90 23.59 -31.42 -10.80
C ALA A 90 25.04 -31.10 -10.41
N THR A 91 25.26 -29.96 -9.76
CA THR A 91 26.58 -29.60 -9.23
C THR A 91 26.92 -30.44 -8.00
N LEU A 92 25.95 -30.68 -7.11
CA LEU A 92 26.14 -31.55 -5.93
C LEU A 92 26.32 -33.03 -6.30
N SER A 93 25.81 -33.44 -7.46
CA SER A 93 26.01 -34.78 -8.00
C SER A 93 27.42 -35.00 -8.58
N ASP A 94 28.19 -33.93 -8.80
CA ASP A 94 29.58 -34.01 -9.25
C ASP A 94 30.48 -34.49 -8.10
N PRO A 95 31.15 -35.66 -8.21
CA PRO A 95 32.02 -36.19 -7.15
C PRO A 95 33.20 -35.28 -6.79
N GLU A 96 33.60 -34.38 -7.71
CA GLU A 96 34.66 -33.39 -7.44
C GLU A 96 34.17 -32.32 -6.46
N VAL A 97 32.88 -31.99 -6.49
CA VAL A 97 32.26 -30.98 -5.62
C VAL A 97 31.83 -31.61 -4.29
N THR A 98 31.15 -32.75 -4.36
CA THR A 98 30.65 -33.46 -3.19
C THR A 98 31.39 -34.78 -3.05
N GLN A 99 32.38 -34.83 -2.15
CA GLN A 99 33.08 -36.08 -1.82
C GLN A 99 32.08 -37.18 -1.43
N ARG A 100 32.38 -38.42 -1.82
CA ARG A 100 31.56 -39.60 -1.51
C ARG A 100 31.15 -39.61 -0.03
N GLY A 101 29.84 -39.60 0.23
CA GLY A 101 29.25 -39.59 1.58
C GLY A 101 28.71 -38.24 2.06
N LYS A 102 28.92 -37.13 1.34
CA LYS A 102 28.38 -35.80 1.69
C LYS A 102 27.06 -35.44 0.97
N HIS A 103 26.32 -36.43 0.46
CA HIS A 103 25.03 -36.20 -0.19
C HIS A 103 23.95 -35.59 0.73
N TYR A 104 24.18 -35.54 2.05
CA TYR A 104 23.31 -34.83 2.99
C TYR A 104 23.29 -33.31 2.80
N LEU A 105 24.21 -32.75 1.99
CA LEU A 105 24.26 -31.32 1.68
C LEU A 105 23.15 -30.87 0.72
N ASP A 106 22.60 -31.78 -0.09
CA ASP A 106 21.45 -31.44 -0.94
C ASP A 106 20.17 -31.38 -0.12
N LEU A 107 19.24 -30.55 -0.58
CA LEU A 107 17.89 -30.53 -0.06
C LEU A 107 17.14 -31.77 -0.54
N LYS A 108 16.37 -32.36 0.37
CA LYS A 108 15.51 -33.49 0.05
C LYS A 108 14.34 -33.06 -0.83
N SER A 109 13.71 -34.00 -1.53
CA SER A 109 12.59 -33.70 -2.43
C SER A 109 11.42 -33.01 -1.72
N ASP A 110 11.09 -33.44 -0.49
CA ASP A 110 10.07 -32.82 0.36
C ASP A 110 10.44 -31.38 0.76
N GLN A 111 11.73 -31.12 1.00
CA GLN A 111 12.22 -29.77 1.29
C GLN A 111 12.12 -28.86 0.06
N TRP A 112 12.44 -29.36 -1.14
CA TRP A 112 12.25 -28.61 -2.38
C TRP A 112 10.79 -28.26 -2.63
N SER A 113 9.87 -29.22 -2.48
CA SER A 113 8.42 -28.96 -2.58
C SER A 113 7.93 -27.98 -1.52
N LEU A 114 8.43 -28.11 -0.29
CA LEU A 114 8.09 -27.18 0.79
C LEU A 114 8.57 -25.75 0.50
N ILE A 115 9.75 -25.58 -0.08
CA ILE A 115 10.29 -24.26 -0.47
C ILE A 115 9.43 -23.65 -1.58
N GLU A 116 8.99 -24.46 -2.54
CA GLU A 116 8.12 -24.02 -3.62
C GLU A 116 6.81 -23.43 -3.10
N GLU A 117 6.09 -24.19 -2.27
CA GLU A 117 4.85 -23.70 -1.64
C GLU A 117 5.10 -22.51 -0.71
N LEU A 118 6.18 -22.54 0.07
CA LEU A 118 6.51 -21.43 0.98
C LEU A 118 6.81 -20.14 0.21
N ASN A 119 7.49 -20.21 -0.94
CA ASN A 119 7.72 -19.04 -1.80
C ASN A 119 6.40 -18.46 -2.31
N GLN A 120 5.41 -19.30 -2.66
CA GLN A 120 4.09 -18.82 -3.08
C GLN A 120 3.39 -18.03 -1.95
N VAL A 121 3.46 -18.50 -0.70
CA VAL A 121 2.82 -17.80 0.42
C VAL A 121 3.59 -16.55 0.85
N LEU A 122 4.92 -16.53 0.69
CA LEU A 122 5.76 -15.38 1.06
C LEU A 122 5.77 -14.26 0.02
N GLU A 123 5.56 -14.56 -1.26
CA GLU A 123 5.62 -13.58 -2.36
C GLU A 123 4.67 -12.37 -2.16
N PRO A 124 3.40 -12.53 -1.73
CA PRO A 124 2.51 -11.40 -1.46
C PRO A 124 3.04 -10.47 -0.37
N PHE A 125 3.65 -11.02 0.69
CA PHE A 125 4.28 -10.22 1.73
C PHE A 125 5.50 -9.49 1.19
N HIS A 126 6.23 -10.10 0.25
CA HIS A 126 7.49 -9.53 -0.23
C HIS A 126 7.18 -8.34 -1.12
N SER A 127 6.27 -8.55 -2.08
CA SER A 127 5.71 -7.51 -2.92
C SER A 127 5.15 -6.35 -2.09
N ALA A 128 4.38 -6.66 -1.04
CA ALA A 128 3.84 -5.64 -0.14
C ALA A 128 4.93 -4.87 0.61
N THR A 129 5.97 -5.56 1.10
CA THR A 129 7.05 -4.92 1.86
C THR A 129 7.88 -4.02 0.96
N VAL A 130 8.23 -4.46 -0.25
CA VAL A 130 8.94 -3.65 -1.24
C VAL A 130 8.12 -2.41 -1.59
N PHE A 131 6.82 -2.57 -1.85
CA PHE A 131 5.94 -1.45 -2.15
C PHE A 131 5.79 -0.47 -0.97
N MET A 132 5.59 -0.96 0.25
CA MET A 132 5.44 -0.12 1.44
C MET A 132 6.75 0.55 1.89
N SER A 133 7.89 0.12 1.36
CA SER A 133 9.21 0.73 1.62
C SER A 133 9.56 1.84 0.63
N GLY A 134 8.69 2.13 -0.34
CA GLY A 134 8.91 3.20 -1.31
C GLY A 134 8.79 4.60 -0.70
N GLU A 135 9.67 5.51 -1.12
CA GLU A 135 9.68 6.92 -0.71
C GLU A 135 9.27 7.89 -1.82
N GLN A 136 9.35 7.46 -3.08
CA GLN A 136 9.08 8.30 -4.26
C GLN A 136 7.58 8.40 -4.61
N TYR A 137 6.72 7.71 -3.87
CA TYR A 137 5.27 7.69 -4.11
C TYR A 137 4.50 7.54 -2.80
N VAL A 138 3.22 7.90 -2.83
CA VAL A 138 2.34 7.81 -1.65
C VAL A 138 2.04 6.34 -1.34
N THR A 139 2.46 5.90 -0.15
CA THR A 139 2.29 4.53 0.37
C THR A 139 1.13 4.42 1.36
N LEU A 140 0.87 5.45 2.17
CA LEU A 140 -0.13 5.39 3.25
C LEU A 140 -1.54 5.12 2.73
N SER A 141 -1.96 5.81 1.68
CA SER A 141 -3.27 5.63 1.05
C SER A 141 -3.48 4.24 0.45
N ALA A 142 -2.40 3.56 0.09
CA ALA A 142 -2.43 2.21 -0.48
C ALA A 142 -2.46 1.11 0.60
N LEU A 143 -2.12 1.42 1.85
CA LEU A 143 -1.99 0.44 2.93
C LEU A 143 -3.25 -0.45 3.12
N PRO A 144 -4.49 0.09 3.16
CA PRO A 144 -5.69 -0.74 3.32
C PRO A 144 -5.87 -1.73 2.18
N HIS A 145 -5.61 -1.28 0.95
CA HIS A 145 -5.67 -2.11 -0.25
C HIS A 145 -4.58 -3.19 -0.28
N VAL A 146 -3.36 -2.87 0.19
CA VAL A 146 -2.26 -3.84 0.32
C VAL A 146 -2.63 -4.92 1.33
N VAL A 147 -3.16 -4.56 2.50
CA VAL A 147 -3.56 -5.52 3.53
C VAL A 147 -4.72 -6.40 3.05
N ASP A 148 -5.73 -5.83 2.39
CA ASP A 148 -6.82 -6.60 1.77
C ASP A 148 -6.31 -7.61 0.73
N LYS A 149 -5.37 -7.19 -0.13
CA LYS A 149 -4.72 -8.08 -1.10
C LYS A 149 -3.97 -9.24 -0.43
N ILE A 150 -3.22 -8.97 0.64
CA ILE A 150 -2.53 -10.04 1.39
C ILE A 150 -3.56 -11.01 1.96
N LYS A 151 -4.63 -10.51 2.60
CA LYS A 151 -5.70 -11.36 3.16
C LYS A 151 -6.35 -12.24 2.08
N LYS A 152 -6.64 -11.69 0.91
CA LYS A 152 -7.21 -12.43 -0.24
C LYS A 152 -6.24 -13.46 -0.79
N SER A 153 -4.96 -13.11 -0.94
CA SER A 153 -3.92 -14.04 -1.40
C SER A 153 -3.75 -15.23 -0.46
N LEU A 154 -3.82 -14.99 0.85
CA LEU A 154 -3.79 -16.05 1.87
C LEU A 154 -5.06 -16.92 1.88
N GLN A 155 -6.13 -16.53 1.19
CA GLN A 155 -7.36 -17.32 1.09
C GLN A 155 -7.44 -18.10 -0.23
N SER A 156 -6.83 -17.58 -1.30
CA SER A 156 -6.94 -18.15 -2.65
C SER A 156 -5.89 -19.23 -2.96
N GLN A 157 -4.83 -19.33 -2.17
CA GLN A 157 -3.76 -20.30 -2.41
C GLN A 157 -4.18 -21.70 -1.96
N ASN A 158 -4.14 -22.65 -2.90
CA ASN A 158 -4.33 -24.07 -2.62
C ASN A 158 -2.96 -24.70 -2.32
N LEU A 159 -2.74 -25.05 -1.06
CA LEU A 159 -1.46 -25.55 -0.55
C LEU A 159 -1.63 -27.00 -0.11
N GLU A 160 -0.67 -27.86 -0.44
CA GLU A 160 -0.73 -29.28 -0.15
C GLU A 160 0.03 -29.62 1.14
N SER A 161 1.08 -28.85 1.46
CA SER A 161 1.97 -29.11 2.57
C SER A 161 1.37 -28.65 3.90
N PRO A 162 1.13 -29.54 4.89
CA PRO A 162 0.53 -29.18 6.18
C PRO A 162 1.29 -28.07 6.96
N PRO A 163 2.64 -28.01 6.95
CA PRO A 163 3.38 -26.91 7.54
C PRO A 163 3.08 -25.54 6.90
N VAL A 164 2.87 -25.50 5.57
CA VAL A 164 2.61 -24.25 4.84
C VAL A 164 1.15 -23.81 5.02
N VAL A 165 0.21 -24.75 5.08
CA VAL A 165 -1.19 -24.47 5.47
C VAL A 165 -1.27 -23.89 6.88
N SER A 166 -0.48 -24.45 7.81
CA SER A 166 -0.39 -23.92 9.19
C SER A 166 0.24 -22.52 9.22
N PHE A 167 1.28 -22.29 8.41
CA PHE A 167 1.85 -20.96 8.22
C PHE A 167 0.81 -19.98 7.69
N GLN A 168 0.05 -20.34 6.66
CA GLN A 168 -0.97 -19.50 6.03
C GLN A 168 -2.06 -19.11 7.03
N THR A 169 -2.57 -20.08 7.80
CA THR A 169 -3.57 -19.85 8.86
C THR A 169 -3.04 -18.87 9.91
N HIS A 170 -1.85 -19.12 10.43
CA HIS A 170 -1.26 -18.26 11.45
C HIS A 170 -0.95 -16.87 10.91
N ALA A 171 -0.46 -16.76 9.67
CA ALA A 171 -0.19 -15.48 9.03
C ALA A 171 -1.48 -14.67 8.85
N LYS A 172 -2.58 -15.31 8.44
CA LYS A 172 -3.90 -14.68 8.32
C LYS A 172 -4.39 -14.12 9.66
N GLU A 173 -4.24 -14.88 10.74
CA GLU A 173 -4.56 -14.42 12.09
C GLU A 173 -3.71 -13.20 12.47
N GLN A 174 -2.38 -13.29 12.33
CA GLN A 174 -1.47 -12.22 12.71
C GLN A 174 -1.69 -10.92 11.89
N VAL A 175 -1.99 -11.03 10.59
CA VAL A 175 -2.38 -9.89 9.74
C VAL A 175 -3.68 -9.28 10.24
N THR A 176 -4.68 -10.11 10.54
CA THR A 176 -5.99 -9.65 11.00
C THR A 176 -5.90 -8.95 12.36
N THR A 177 -5.17 -9.51 13.31
CA THR A 177 -4.99 -8.92 14.64
C THR A 177 -4.22 -7.60 14.60
N ARG A 178 -3.13 -7.52 13.81
CA ARG A 178 -2.29 -6.32 13.76
C ARG A 178 -2.93 -5.14 13.03
N TRP A 179 -3.80 -5.42 12.05
CA TRP A 179 -4.53 -4.43 11.27
C TRP A 179 -6.05 -4.52 11.47
N LYS A 180 -6.50 -4.91 12.67
CA LYS A 180 -7.94 -5.01 13.00
C LYS A 180 -8.66 -3.67 12.77
N ASP A 181 -8.03 -2.58 13.19
CA ASP A 181 -8.61 -1.24 13.13
C ASP A 181 -8.48 -0.60 11.74
N LEU A 182 -7.73 -1.22 10.81
CA LEU A 182 -7.48 -0.66 9.47
C LEU A 182 -8.73 -0.65 8.58
N GLY A 183 -9.66 -1.58 8.82
CA GLY A 183 -10.88 -1.75 8.03
C GLY A 183 -12.16 -1.32 8.75
N GLU A 184 -12.04 -0.81 9.98
CA GLU A 184 -13.18 -0.34 10.76
C GLU A 184 -13.24 1.18 10.70
N PHE A 185 -14.29 1.72 10.08
CA PHE A 185 -14.59 3.13 10.18
C PHE A 185 -15.42 3.38 11.45
N LYS A 186 -14.95 4.30 12.29
CA LYS A 186 -15.62 4.73 13.52
C LYS A 186 -15.86 6.25 13.41
N PRO A 187 -17.11 6.72 13.45
CA PRO A 187 -17.42 8.14 13.31
C PRO A 187 -16.69 9.02 14.34
N GLU A 188 -16.51 8.51 15.56
CA GLU A 188 -15.88 9.24 16.67
C GLU A 188 -14.35 9.29 16.57
N SER A 189 -13.72 8.43 15.76
CA SER A 189 -12.27 8.37 15.59
C SER A 189 -11.92 8.04 14.15
N PRO A 190 -11.86 9.04 13.26
CA PRO A 190 -11.61 8.80 11.85
C PRO A 190 -10.23 8.17 11.65
N ASN A 191 -10.20 7.01 10.99
CA ASN A 191 -8.95 6.34 10.66
C ASN A 191 -8.24 7.11 9.54
N ILE A 192 -7.10 7.74 9.89
CA ILE A 192 -6.27 8.52 8.96
C ILE A 192 -5.93 7.73 7.68
N THR A 193 -5.74 6.41 7.80
CA THR A 193 -5.42 5.57 6.63
C THR A 193 -6.62 5.41 5.69
N LEU A 194 -7.84 5.33 6.23
CA LEU A 194 -9.06 5.26 5.42
C LEU A 194 -9.36 6.60 4.73
N LEU A 195 -9.12 7.71 5.43
CA LEU A 195 -9.21 9.05 4.83
C LEU A 195 -8.16 9.26 3.74
N ALA A 196 -6.91 8.87 3.99
CA ALA A 196 -5.86 8.94 2.98
C ALA A 196 -6.19 8.07 1.75
N ALA A 197 -6.80 6.90 1.96
CA ALA A 197 -7.24 6.03 0.88
C ALA A 197 -8.44 6.59 0.11
N SER A 198 -9.37 7.29 0.76
CA SER A 198 -10.51 7.92 0.08
C SER A 198 -10.08 9.12 -0.75
N LEU A 199 -9.10 9.88 -0.27
CA LEU A 199 -8.46 11.00 -0.98
C LEU A 199 -7.44 10.58 -2.05
N ASP A 200 -7.21 9.29 -2.23
CA ASP A 200 -6.36 8.80 -3.32
C ASP A 200 -7.22 8.43 -4.53
N PRO A 201 -7.07 9.15 -5.66
CA PRO A 201 -7.76 8.86 -6.91
C PRO A 201 -7.74 7.40 -7.38
N ARG A 202 -6.68 6.65 -7.03
CA ARG A 202 -6.50 5.24 -7.39
C ARG A 202 -7.39 4.32 -6.55
N PHE A 203 -7.75 4.73 -5.34
CA PHE A 203 -8.47 3.93 -4.35
C PHE A 203 -9.80 4.55 -3.90
N ARG A 204 -10.22 5.69 -4.46
CA ARG A 204 -11.44 6.45 -4.11
C ARG A 204 -12.74 5.63 -4.02
N LYS A 205 -12.83 4.50 -4.74
CA LYS A 205 -14.00 3.58 -4.68
C LYS A 205 -14.01 2.67 -3.44
N LEU A 206 -12.95 2.66 -2.64
CA LEU A 206 -12.82 1.91 -1.38
C LEU A 206 -13.25 0.44 -1.48
N LYS A 207 -12.94 -0.24 -2.60
CA LYS A 207 -13.38 -1.63 -2.89
C LYS A 207 -12.88 -2.69 -1.89
N PHE A 208 -11.98 -2.31 -0.99
CA PHE A 208 -11.47 -3.15 0.10
C PHE A 208 -12.34 -3.08 1.36
N LEU A 209 -13.32 -2.17 1.42
CA LEU A 209 -14.29 -2.04 2.51
C LEU A 209 -15.68 -2.54 2.10
N PRO A 210 -16.49 -2.99 3.08
CA PRO A 210 -17.93 -3.09 2.95
C PRO A 210 -18.58 -1.75 2.54
N ALA A 211 -19.71 -1.81 1.83
CA ALA A 211 -20.36 -0.63 1.24
C ALA A 211 -20.86 0.37 2.29
N ASP A 212 -21.35 -0.12 3.43
CA ASP A 212 -21.77 0.66 4.60
C ASP A 212 -20.59 1.46 5.20
N GLN A 213 -19.44 0.81 5.39
CA GLN A 213 -18.24 1.46 5.90
C GLN A 213 -17.68 2.48 4.91
N ALA A 214 -17.68 2.14 3.62
CA ALA A 214 -17.25 3.06 2.57
C ALA A 214 -18.13 4.31 2.52
N PHE A 215 -19.44 4.17 2.71
CA PHE A 215 -20.36 5.31 2.80
C PHE A 215 -20.07 6.18 4.03
N GLY A 216 -19.82 5.58 5.19
CA GLY A 216 -19.42 6.30 6.40
C GLY A 216 -18.17 7.16 6.20
N VAL A 217 -17.14 6.62 5.54
CA VAL A 217 -15.90 7.38 5.21
C VAL A 217 -16.20 8.57 4.30
N LYS A 218 -17.07 8.41 3.30
CA LYS A 218 -17.44 9.51 2.37
C LYS A 218 -18.17 10.64 3.09
N ASN A 219 -19.14 10.31 3.95
CA ASN A 219 -19.86 11.31 4.73
C ASN A 219 -18.91 12.06 5.67
N ALA A 220 -18.00 11.35 6.32
CA ALA A 220 -17.01 12.00 7.19
C ALA A 220 -16.10 12.94 6.41
N LEU A 221 -15.69 12.57 5.20
CA LEU A 221 -14.89 13.44 4.34
C LEU A 221 -15.65 14.71 3.94
N GLN A 222 -16.94 14.57 3.60
CA GLN A 222 -17.81 15.70 3.28
C GLN A 222 -17.97 16.64 4.49
N THR A 223 -18.18 16.11 5.70
CA THR A 223 -18.23 16.91 6.93
C THR A 223 -16.91 17.63 7.19
N MET A 224 -15.77 16.97 6.99
CA MET A 224 -14.45 17.60 7.13
C MET A 224 -14.22 18.70 6.10
N ALA A 225 -14.63 18.50 4.84
CA ALA A 225 -14.50 19.50 3.79
C ALA A 225 -15.29 20.78 4.12
N LEU A 226 -16.54 20.63 4.59
CA LEU A 226 -17.37 21.76 5.04
C LEU A 226 -16.74 22.48 6.23
N ALA A 227 -16.21 21.74 7.22
CA ALA A 227 -15.57 22.32 8.39
C ALA A 227 -14.29 23.11 8.04
N VAL A 228 -13.48 22.64 7.09
CA VAL A 228 -12.28 23.35 6.62
C VAL A 228 -12.66 24.67 5.96
N LYS A 229 -13.73 24.69 5.16
CA LYS A 229 -14.24 25.91 4.52
C LYS A 229 -14.71 26.95 5.54
N GLN A 230 -15.43 26.52 6.58
CA GLN A 230 -15.88 27.40 7.67
C GLN A 230 -14.71 28.01 8.46
N GLN A 231 -13.60 27.28 8.59
CA GLN A 231 -12.39 27.79 9.23
C GLN A 231 -11.59 28.76 8.34
N LEU A 232 -11.75 28.68 7.02
CA LEU A 232 -11.12 29.56 6.02
C LEU A 232 -11.96 30.82 5.72
N GLY A 233 -12.86 31.24 6.63
CA GLY A 233 -13.69 32.44 6.49
C GLY A 233 -12.90 33.69 6.04
N PRO A 234 -13.58 34.70 5.45
CA PRO A 234 -12.99 35.64 4.50
C PRO A 234 -11.86 36.46 5.13
N THR A 235 -10.61 36.03 4.98
CA THR A 235 -9.46 36.90 5.17
C THR A 235 -9.46 37.94 4.05
N GLY A 236 -9.96 39.13 4.39
CA GLY A 236 -9.83 40.32 3.57
C GLY A 236 -8.39 40.52 3.13
N CYS A 237 -8.19 40.56 1.82
CA CYS A 237 -6.94 41.02 1.22
C CYS A 237 -6.75 42.49 1.62
N GLY A 238 -5.68 42.75 2.37
CA GLY A 238 -5.31 44.09 2.82
C GLY A 238 -5.05 45.02 1.64
N ASN A 239 -5.64 46.22 1.74
CA ASN A 239 -5.38 47.38 0.89
C ASN A 239 -3.89 47.61 0.66
N GLU A 240 -3.47 47.64 -0.60
CA GLU A 240 -2.48 48.61 -1.04
C GLU A 240 -3.20 49.73 -1.78
N ALA A 241 -3.20 50.90 -1.14
CA ALA A 241 -3.65 52.14 -1.73
C ALA A 241 -2.72 52.57 -2.87
N SER A 242 -3.30 53.05 -3.96
CA SER A 242 -2.73 54.13 -4.75
C SER A 242 -3.84 54.93 -5.40
N SER A 243 -4.09 56.10 -4.81
CA SER A 243 -4.86 57.21 -5.34
C SER A 243 -4.19 57.83 -6.56
N THR A 244 -4.97 58.25 -7.56
CA THR A 244 -4.91 59.63 -8.10
C THR A 244 -6.17 59.97 -8.93
N ALA A 245 -6.78 61.10 -8.55
CA ALA A 245 -7.59 62.13 -9.24
C ALA A 245 -7.54 62.16 -10.78
N GLU A 246 -8.46 62.75 -11.57
CA GLU A 246 -9.62 63.66 -11.43
C GLU A 246 -10.26 63.80 -12.84
N GLY A 247 -11.54 64.20 -12.96
CA GLY A 247 -12.10 64.73 -14.22
C GLY A 247 -13.62 64.58 -14.41
N ALA A 248 -14.38 65.65 -14.15
CA ALA A 248 -15.84 65.81 -14.31
C ALA A 248 -16.22 66.35 -15.73
N PRO A 249 -17.47 66.82 -16.04
CA PRO A 249 -18.85 66.35 -15.77
C PRO A 249 -19.79 66.38 -17.03
N SER A 250 -21.11 66.21 -16.83
CA SER A 250 -22.28 66.70 -17.65
C SER A 250 -22.95 65.63 -18.55
N THR A 251 -24.29 65.44 -18.69
CA THR A 251 -25.54 66.15 -18.31
C THR A 251 -26.78 65.30 -18.65
N ALA A 252 -27.94 65.64 -18.03
CA ALA A 252 -29.32 65.64 -18.56
C ALA A 252 -30.36 64.56 -18.12
N HIS A 253 -31.24 65.01 -17.19
CA HIS A 253 -32.72 64.94 -17.14
C HIS A 253 -33.51 63.72 -17.66
N LYS A 254 -34.33 63.10 -16.77
CA LYS A 254 -35.81 63.31 -16.72
C LYS A 254 -36.52 62.58 -15.56
N ASP A 255 -37.45 63.34 -14.99
CA ASP A 255 -38.62 63.09 -14.14
C ASP A 255 -39.23 61.67 -13.91
N LYS A 256 -39.52 61.43 -12.61
CA LYS A 256 -40.81 61.05 -11.97
C LYS A 256 -41.43 59.65 -12.12
N MET A 257 -41.51 59.01 -10.94
CA MET A 257 -42.73 58.61 -10.21
C MET A 257 -43.13 57.12 -10.16
N THR A 258 -43.21 56.65 -8.89
CA THR A 258 -44.02 55.57 -8.28
C THR A 258 -43.82 54.12 -8.70
N THR A 259 -43.21 53.34 -7.79
CA THR A 259 -43.72 52.07 -7.22
C THR A 259 -43.01 51.86 -5.86
N SER A 260 -43.67 52.19 -4.76
CA SER A 260 -44.33 51.25 -3.83
C SER A 260 -43.34 50.37 -3.03
N PHE A 261 -43.02 50.75 -1.79
CA PHE A 261 -43.71 50.31 -0.56
C PHE A 261 -43.36 48.90 -0.03
N LEU A 262 -42.37 48.20 -0.60
CA LEU A 262 -41.90 46.89 -0.11
C LEU A 262 -40.37 46.76 -0.15
N ASP A 263 -39.65 47.82 0.20
CA ASP A 263 -38.19 47.72 0.36
C ASP A 263 -37.80 48.43 1.64
N SER A 264 -38.16 47.78 2.74
CA SER A 264 -37.58 48.08 4.04
C SER A 264 -37.68 46.81 4.86
N ASP A 265 -36.48 46.36 5.22
CA ASP A 265 -36.13 45.57 6.39
C ASP A 265 -35.84 44.08 6.14
N SER A 266 -34.54 43.77 6.26
CA SER A 266 -33.87 42.45 6.25
C SER A 266 -33.44 41.91 4.89
N THR A 267 -32.19 42.19 4.46
CA THR A 267 -31.53 41.29 3.49
C THR A 267 -30.03 41.05 3.68
N SER A 268 -29.30 41.71 4.60
CA SER A 268 -27.87 41.35 4.75
C SER A 268 -27.70 39.94 5.32
N SER A 269 -28.56 39.53 6.26
CA SER A 269 -28.48 38.20 6.88
C SER A 269 -29.06 37.08 6.02
N ASP A 270 -30.01 37.41 5.13
CA ASP A 270 -30.68 36.42 4.26
C ASP A 270 -29.87 36.19 2.98
N GLU A 271 -29.25 37.23 2.41
CA GLU A 271 -28.32 37.10 1.27
C GLU A 271 -27.04 36.34 1.68
N GLU A 272 -26.49 36.60 2.87
CA GLU A 272 -25.34 35.86 3.40
C GLU A 272 -25.67 34.38 3.68
N GLN A 273 -26.90 34.07 4.14
CA GLN A 273 -27.36 32.70 4.35
C GLN A 273 -27.54 31.93 3.04
N ASP A 274 -28.12 32.58 2.02
CA ASP A 274 -28.30 32.00 0.69
C ASP A 274 -26.93 31.74 0.00
N GLU A 275 -25.99 32.66 0.13
CA GLU A 275 -24.62 32.47 -0.39
C GLU A 275 -23.89 31.33 0.33
N GLU A 276 -23.97 31.24 1.67
CA GLU A 276 -23.37 30.14 2.43
C GLU A 276 -24.00 28.79 2.06
N GLN A 277 -25.32 28.72 1.85
CA GLN A 277 -26.02 27.50 1.43
C GLN A 277 -25.58 27.03 0.05
N LEU A 278 -25.55 27.93 -0.94
CA LEU A 278 -25.07 27.62 -2.29
C LEU A 278 -23.60 27.16 -2.27
N SER A 279 -22.79 27.81 -1.44
CA SER A 279 -21.37 27.47 -1.28
C SER A 279 -21.15 26.11 -0.61
N ASN A 280 -22.04 25.72 0.31
CA ASN A 280 -22.02 24.39 0.93
C ASN A 280 -22.47 23.32 -0.08
N GLU A 281 -23.55 23.57 -0.84
CA GLU A 281 -24.01 22.67 -1.90
C GLU A 281 -22.94 22.44 -2.98
N ALA A 282 -22.20 23.48 -3.37
CA ALA A 282 -21.10 23.37 -4.32
C ALA A 282 -20.01 22.37 -3.85
N ILE A 283 -19.62 22.43 -2.57
CA ILE A 283 -18.65 21.48 -1.99
C ILE A 283 -19.20 20.06 -2.00
N GLN A 284 -20.47 19.89 -1.64
CA GLN A 284 -21.07 18.56 -1.64
C GLN A 284 -21.07 17.95 -3.06
N ASN A 285 -21.41 18.77 -4.06
CA ASN A 285 -21.39 18.35 -5.46
C ASN A 285 -19.97 18.01 -5.93
N GLU A 286 -18.95 18.77 -5.54
CA GLU A 286 -17.56 18.49 -5.87
C GLU A 286 -17.09 17.15 -5.26
N VAL A 287 -17.38 16.92 -3.98
CA VAL A 287 -17.04 15.65 -3.29
C VAL A 287 -17.76 14.47 -3.96
N LEU A 288 -19.03 14.63 -4.34
CA LEU A 288 -19.79 13.60 -5.06
C LEU A 288 -19.21 13.34 -6.46
N ALA A 289 -18.85 14.39 -7.20
CA ALA A 289 -18.22 14.28 -8.52
C ALA A 289 -16.89 13.52 -8.42
N TYR A 290 -16.04 13.87 -7.45
CA TYR A 290 -14.79 13.17 -7.17
C TYR A 290 -15.03 11.66 -6.95
N PHE A 291 -16.01 11.27 -6.15
CA PHE A 291 -16.28 9.84 -5.93
C PHE A 291 -16.96 9.13 -7.13
N GLY A 292 -17.58 9.89 -8.03
CA GLY A 292 -18.22 9.40 -9.26
C GLY A 292 -17.26 9.12 -10.41
N GLU A 293 -16.11 9.78 -10.44
CA GLU A 293 -15.10 9.63 -11.50
C GLU A 293 -14.49 8.23 -11.61
N GLN A 294 -13.86 7.97 -12.76
CA GLN A 294 -13.07 6.76 -12.97
C GLN A 294 -11.80 6.79 -12.10
N SER A 295 -11.44 5.62 -11.56
CA SER A 295 -10.24 5.50 -10.75
C SER A 295 -8.99 5.60 -11.62
N LEU A 296 -7.98 6.33 -11.13
CA LEU A 296 -6.72 6.44 -11.84
C LEU A 296 -5.99 5.10 -11.96
N PRO A 297 -5.19 4.91 -13.03
CA PRO A 297 -4.24 3.82 -13.11
C PRO A 297 -3.32 3.79 -11.89
N LYS A 298 -2.99 2.58 -11.41
CA LYS A 298 -2.17 2.40 -10.19
C LYS A 298 -0.72 2.88 -10.33
N LYS A 299 -0.27 3.10 -11.58
CA LYS A 299 1.08 3.58 -11.91
C LYS A 299 1.21 5.10 -11.82
N ASP A 300 0.09 5.82 -11.87
CA ASP A 300 0.10 7.27 -11.88
C ASP A 300 0.17 7.82 -10.46
N GLY A 301 0.83 8.96 -10.30
CA GLY A 301 1.01 9.60 -8.99
C GLY A 301 -0.26 10.32 -8.55
N PRO A 302 -0.84 10.01 -7.38
CA PRO A 302 -2.05 10.71 -6.90
C PRO A 302 -1.80 12.20 -6.67
N LEU A 303 -0.58 12.58 -6.27
CA LEU A 303 -0.19 13.99 -6.07
C LEU A 303 -0.14 14.78 -7.39
N ILE A 304 0.24 14.13 -8.49
CA ILE A 304 0.26 14.76 -9.81
C ILE A 304 -1.17 15.04 -10.27
N TRP A 305 -2.10 14.12 -9.96
CA TRP A 305 -3.50 14.32 -10.26
C TRP A 305 -4.10 15.48 -9.46
N TRP A 306 -3.86 15.54 -8.15
CA TRP A 306 -4.32 16.66 -7.33
C TRP A 306 -3.78 18.00 -7.84
N LYS A 307 -2.51 18.07 -8.22
CA LYS A 307 -1.92 19.28 -8.83
C LYS A 307 -2.59 19.70 -10.16
N ALA A 308 -3.16 18.75 -10.91
CA ALA A 308 -3.82 19.03 -12.18
C ALA A 308 -5.31 19.37 -12.04
N ASN A 309 -5.89 19.16 -10.86
CA ASN A 309 -7.31 19.38 -10.55
C ASN A 309 -7.47 20.32 -9.34
N GLU A 310 -6.50 21.22 -9.14
CA GLU A 310 -6.53 22.31 -8.16
C GLU A 310 -7.28 23.53 -8.72
#